data_AF-A0A7W3RHX2-F1
#
_entry.id   AF-A0A7W3RHX2-F1
#
_cell.length_a   1.000
_cell.length_b   1.000
_cell.length_c   1.000
_cell.angle_alpha   90.00
_cell.angle_beta   90.00
_cell.angle_gamma   90.00
#
_symmetry.space_group_name_H-M   'P 1'
#
loop_
_entity.id
_entity.type
_entity.pdbx_description
1 polymer ?
#
loop_
_entity_poly.entity_id
_entity_poly.type
_entity_poly.pdbx_seq_one_letter_code
_entity_poly.pdbx_strand_id
1 'polypeptide(L)'
;MFYSLNSPNNTYKVELYRANGGATTSYTLRGEVSNNKNKESKNIYWGYDEEKDTVSWENNRTVTINGHTLDVEKDKYDFRRE
;
A
#
# COMPACT_ATOMS: atom_id res chain seq x y z
N MET A 1 -8.06 9.69 4.48
CA MET A 1 -6.74 9.82 5.14
C MET A 1 -5.67 9.44 4.13
N PHE A 2 -4.54 10.14 4.13
CA PHE A 2 -3.42 9.91 3.22
C PHE A 2 -2.17 9.67 4.06
N TYR A 3 -1.45 8.58 3.80
CA TYR A 3 -0.20 8.25 4.46
C TYR A 3 0.87 8.00 3.40
N SER A 4 2.04 8.61 3.56
CA SER A 4 3.17 8.39 2.66
C SER A 4 4.44 8.08 3.44
N LEU A 5 5.15 7.04 3.02
CA LEU A 5 6.34 6.57 3.71
C LEU A 5 7.40 6.13 2.71
N ASN A 6 8.61 6.67 2.85
CA ASN A 6 9.75 6.27 2.06
C ASN A 6 10.42 5.03 2.68
N SER A 7 10.85 4.13 1.80
CA SER A 7 11.78 3.05 2.15
C SER A 7 13.05 3.61 2.80
N PRO A 8 13.76 2.82 3.63
CA PRO A 8 14.97 3.27 4.33
C PRO A 8 16.04 3.88 3.41
N ASN A 9 16.14 3.38 2.18
CA ASN A 9 17.09 3.84 1.19
C ASN A 9 16.51 4.89 0.21
N ASN A 10 15.30 5.39 0.46
CA ASN A 10 14.56 6.32 -0.39
C ASN A 10 14.40 5.87 -1.86
N THR A 11 14.54 4.58 -2.17
CA THR A 11 14.37 4.06 -3.54
C THR A 11 12.89 3.94 -3.88
N TYR A 12 12.09 3.51 -2.92
CA TYR A 12 10.65 3.36 -3.05
C TYR A 12 9.91 4.25 -2.07
N LYS A 13 8.75 4.74 -2.49
CA LYS A 13 7.80 5.49 -1.67
C LYS A 13 6.45 4.77 -1.73
N VAL A 14 5.90 4.41 -0.57
CA VAL A 14 4.55 3.84 -0.48
C VAL A 14 3.57 4.93 -0.08
N GLU A 15 2.43 4.96 -0.75
CA GLU A 15 1.34 5.89 -0.55
C GLU A 15 0.05 5.10 -0.33
N LEU A 16 -0.55 5.28 0.84
CA LEU A 16 -1.83 4.68 1.19
C LEU A 16 -2.95 5.69 0.98
N TYR A 17 -3.95 5.25 0.22
CA TYR A 17 -5.15 6.00 -0.11
C TYR A 17 -6.36 5.28 0.46
N ARG A 18 -6.97 5.87 1.50
CA ARG A 18 -8.25 5.41 2.01
C ARG A 18 -9.37 6.11 1.25
N ALA A 19 -10.08 5.35 0.41
CA ALA A 19 -11.25 5.82 -0.32
C ALA A 19 -12.54 5.38 0.39
N ASN A 20 -13.47 6.32 0.56
CA ASN A 20 -14.83 6.03 1.03
C ASN A 20 -15.79 6.16 -0.17
N GLY A 21 -16.58 5.12 -0.45
CA GLY A 21 -17.50 5.09 -1.59
C GLY A 21 -18.80 5.87 -1.38
N GLY A 22 -19.10 6.34 -0.16
CA GLY A 22 -20.33 7.06 0.18
C GLY A 22 -21.01 6.55 1.45
N ALA A 23 -22.25 6.97 1.69
CA ALA A 23 -22.98 6.81 2.96
C ALA A 23 -23.30 5.35 3.38
N THR A 24 -23.10 4.38 2.49
CA THR A 24 -23.46 2.95 2.70
C THR A 24 -22.38 1.98 2.24
N THR A 25 -21.17 2.46 1.89
CA THR A 25 -20.10 1.61 1.34
C THR A 25 -18.90 1.55 2.26
N SER A 26 -18.37 0.33 2.43
CA SER A 26 -17.15 0.06 3.18
C SER A 26 -15.94 0.80 2.62
N TYR A 27 -14.99 1.10 3.51
CA TYR A 27 -13.73 1.74 3.14
C TYR A 27 -12.88 0.79 2.28
N THR A 28 -12.28 1.34 1.22
CA THR A 28 -11.25 0.64 0.45
C THR A 28 -9.90 1.27 0.78
N LEU A 29 -8.91 0.43 1.09
CA LEU A 29 -7.53 0.85 1.30
C LEU A 29 -6.69 0.44 0.11
N ARG A 30 -6.13 1.43 -0.59
CA ARG A 30 -5.24 1.20 -1.73
C ARG A 30 -3.81 1.60 -1.36
N GLY A 31 -2.87 0.72 -1.59
CA GLY A 31 -1.43 1.00 -1.48
C GLY A 31 -0.77 1.06 -2.84
N GLU A 32 -0.24 2.23 -3.16
CA GLU A 32 0.56 2.48 -4.35
C GLU A 32 2.03 2.61 -3.94
N VAL A 33 2.92 2.02 -4.72
CA VAL A 33 4.36 2.21 -4.57
C VAL A 33 4.92 2.93 -5.79
N SER A 34 5.70 3.98 -5.53
CA SER A 34 6.43 4.74 -6.54
C SER A 34 7.92 4.47 -6.39
N ASN A 35 8.58 4.11 -7.50
CA ASN A 35 10.02 3.98 -7.58
C ASN A 35 10.63 5.36 -7.90
N ASN A 36 11.37 5.92 -6.96
CA ASN A 36 12.01 7.23 -7.12
C ASN A 36 13.13 7.22 -8.16
N LYS A 37 13.72 6.06 -8.47
CA LYS A 37 14.79 5.94 -9.49
C LYS A 37 14.22 5.95 -10.91
N ASN A 38 13.18 5.14 -11.15
CA ASN A 38 12.63 4.95 -12.50
C ASN A 38 11.37 5.79 -12.77
N LYS A 39 10.83 6.47 -11.75
CA LYS A 39 9.54 7.18 -11.79
C LYS A 39 8.34 6.29 -12.15
N GLU A 40 8.49 4.97 -12.02
CA GLU A 40 7.42 4.01 -12.21
C GLU A 40 6.59 3.91 -10.93
N SER A 41 5.27 3.96 -11.06
CA SER A 41 4.35 3.70 -9.95
C SER A 41 3.48 2.48 -10.26
N LYS A 42 3.13 1.72 -9.22
CA LYS A 42 2.25 0.58 -9.33
C LYS A 42 1.47 0.31 -8.06
N ASN A 43 0.34 -0.36 -8.22
CA ASN A 43 -0.50 -0.79 -7.13
C ASN A 43 -0.05 -2.15 -6.62
N ILE A 44 0.26 -2.20 -5.32
CA ILE A 44 0.72 -3.42 -4.64
C ILE A 44 -0.29 -3.91 -3.61
N TYR A 45 -1.23 -3.05 -3.19
CA TYR A 45 -2.18 -3.39 -2.15
C TYR A 45 -3.58 -2.90 -2.48
N TRP A 46 -4.55 -3.80 -2.37
CA TRP A 46 -5.96 -3.50 -2.44
C TRP A 46 -6.69 -4.27 -1.32
N GLY A 47 -6.95 -3.57 -0.21
CA GLY A 47 -7.72 -4.06 0.93
C GLY A 47 -9.14 -3.48 0.95
N TYR A 48 -10.07 -4.20 1.56
CA TYR A 48 -11.47 -3.79 1.75
C TYR A 48 -11.87 -3.94 3.22
N ASP A 49 -12.63 -2.99 3.74
CA ASP A 49 -13.14 -2.96 5.11
C ASP A 49 -12.05 -2.92 6.19
N GLU A 50 -10.88 -2.35 5.87
CA GLU A 50 -9.79 -2.26 6.85
C GLU A 50 -10.02 -1.10 7.84
N GLU A 51 -10.29 -1.44 9.10
CA GLU A 51 -10.40 -0.47 10.19
C GLU A 51 -9.05 0.20 10.53
N LYS A 52 -7.93 -0.43 10.15
CA LYS A 52 -6.57 -0.03 10.51
C LYS A 52 -5.73 0.28 9.28
N ASP A 53 -5.25 1.52 9.21
CA ASP A 53 -4.34 1.98 8.16
C ASP A 53 -2.87 1.88 8.67
N THR A 54 -2.35 0.66 8.89
CA THR A 54 -0.96 0.47 9.34
C THR A 54 -0.02 0.15 8.18
N VAL A 55 1.12 0.85 8.12
CA VAL A 55 2.18 0.58 7.14
C VAL A 55 3.55 0.73 7.78
N SER A 56 4.45 -0.20 7.47
CA SER A 56 5.83 -0.16 7.93
C SER A 56 6.74 -0.85 6.92
N TRP A 57 7.91 -0.26 6.66
CA TRP A 57 8.93 -0.90 5.85
C TRP A 57 9.74 -1.85 6.72
N GLU A 58 9.73 -3.13 6.37
CA GLU A 58 10.60 -4.14 6.99
C GLU A 58 12.03 -3.99 6.45
N ASN A 59 12.15 -3.65 5.18
CA ASN A 59 13.43 -3.44 4.51
C ASN A 59 13.24 -2.49 3.31
N ASN A 60 14.23 -2.43 2.42
CA ASN A 60 14.24 -1.52 1.28
C ASN A 60 13.19 -1.83 0.21
N ARG A 61 12.63 -3.04 0.20
CA ARG A 61 11.76 -3.59 -0.86
C ARG A 61 10.52 -4.28 -0.32
N THR A 62 10.45 -4.55 0.96
CA THR A 62 9.37 -5.27 1.61
C THR A 62 8.67 -4.33 2.55
N VAL A 63 7.37 -4.20 2.36
CA VAL A 63 6.50 -3.37 3.17
C VAL A 63 5.42 -4.25 3.77
N THR A 64 5.08 -3.99 5.03
CA THR A 64 3.95 -4.60 5.71
C THR A 64 2.82 -3.58 5.76
N ILE A 65 1.71 -3.89 5.10
CA ILE A 65 0.48 -3.08 5.06
C ILE A 65 -0.64 -3.88 5.74
N ASN A 66 -1.19 -3.34 6.81
CA ASN A 66 -2.17 -3.96 7.68
C ASN A 66 -1.89 -5.42 8.09
N GLY A 67 -0.61 -5.75 8.32
CA GLY A 67 -0.16 -7.10 8.67
C GLY A 67 0.18 -7.98 7.47
N HIS A 68 -0.12 -7.55 6.25
CA HIS A 68 0.29 -8.24 5.02
C HIS A 68 1.67 -7.76 4.57
N THR A 69 2.66 -8.64 4.64
CA THR A 69 4.02 -8.40 4.15
C THR A 69 4.10 -8.68 2.66
N LEU A 70 4.50 -7.67 1.89
CA LEU A 70 4.53 -7.71 0.42
C LEU A 70 5.87 -7.18 -0.09
N ASP A 71 6.49 -7.90 -1.02
CA ASP A 71 7.62 -7.39 -1.79
C ASP A 71 7.10 -6.43 -2.87
N VAL A 72 7.51 -5.16 -2.79
CA VAL A 72 7.05 -4.10 -3.69
C VAL A 72 7.46 -4.32 -5.14
N GLU A 73 8.39 -5.23 -5.47
CA GLU A 73 8.76 -5.56 -6.85
C GLU A 73 7.93 -6.71 -7.41
N LYS A 74 7.59 -7.70 -6.59
CA LYS A 74 7.02 -8.98 -7.05
C LYS A 74 5.58 -9.22 -6.63
N ASP A 75 5.22 -8.80 -5.44
CA ASP A 75 3.94 -9.13 -4.83
C ASP A 75 2.88 -8.08 -5.12
N LYS A 76 1.64 -8.57 -5.10
CA LYS A 76 0.44 -7.74 -5.08
C LYS A 76 -0.60 -8.44 -4.22
N TYR A 77 -1.24 -7.67 -3.36
CA TYR A 77 -2.38 -8.12 -2.59
C TYR A 77 -3.66 -7.52 -3.17
N ASP A 78 -4.65 -8.38 -3.38
CA ASP A 78 -5.97 -8.00 -3.88
C ASP A 78 -6.99 -8.86 -3.14
N PHE A 79 -7.74 -8.25 -2.22
CA PHE A 79 -8.75 -8.93 -1.41
C PHE A 79 -9.81 -9.68 -2.22
N ARG A 80 -9.98 -9.36 -3.52
CA ARG A 80 -10.96 -10.02 -4.41
C ARG A 80 -10.44 -11.34 -4.97
N ARG A 81 -9.14 -11.59 -4.85
CA ARG A 81 -8.46 -12.77 -5.40
C ARG A 81 -8.05 -13.79 -4.33
N GLU A 82 -8.34 -13.49 -3.06
CA GLU A 82 -8.14 -14.39 -1.94
C GLU A 82 -9.37 -15.28 -1.70
#